data_AF-I1L0J1-F1
#
_entry.id   AF-I1L0J1-F1
#
_cell.length_a   1.000
_cell.length_b   1.000
_cell.length_c   1.000
_cell.angle_alpha   90.00
_cell.angle_beta   90.00
_cell.angle_gamma   90.00
#
_symmetry.space_group_name_H-M   'P 1'
#
loop_
_entity.id
_entity.type
_entity.pdbx_description
1 polymer ?
#
loop_
_entity_poly.entity_id
_entity_poly.type
_entity_poly.pdbx_seq_one_letter_code
_entity_poly.pdbx_strand_id
1 'polypeptide(L)'
;MTAEVMAQEETQAAEVVVVAVAEPQKEKDAEENVEPREPSSVDETKPKTVEKSSSYKEESNYLSDLKEFERKALSELKSKLEEAILGNTLFDPKKEALPENEEKKNEGEEKEEEEEKKVEVEENDVSIWGVTLLPSKGAEGVDVVLLKFLRAREFKVNDAFEMLKKTLKWRKESKIDSVVDEDFGSDLASAAYMNGVDHEGHPVCYNIFGAFESEESYQKTFGTEEKRSEFLRWRCQLMEKGIQRLNLKPGGVSSLLQINDLKNSPGPSKLRVATKQTLAMFQDNYPEMVAKNIFINVPFWYYALNALLSPFLTQRTKSKFVVARPNKVTETLTKYIPIEEIPVHYGGFKRENDSEFSSQDVAVSELILKAGSTATIEIPALEVGYSLCWDLTVLGWELSYKEEFVPTDEGSYTVIVQKGKKMGSQEGPVRNTFRNNEPGKVVLTIENTSNKKKKVLYRYKSIKSSF
;
A
#
# COMPACT_ATOMS: atom_id res chain seq x y z
N MET A 1 27.49 31.56 -30.40
CA MET A 1 26.41 32.06 -29.54
C MET A 1 25.72 30.84 -28.95
N THR A 2 25.58 30.85 -27.63
CA THR A 2 24.90 29.87 -26.75
C THR A 2 24.11 28.76 -27.46
N ALA A 3 24.61 27.52 -27.35
CA ALA A 3 23.81 26.33 -27.57
C ALA A 3 22.87 26.18 -26.36
N GLU A 4 21.60 26.52 -26.54
CA GLU A 4 20.54 26.16 -25.60
C GLU A 4 20.48 24.63 -25.50
N VAL A 5 21.00 24.12 -24.38
CA VAL A 5 20.71 22.76 -23.95
C VAL A 5 19.25 22.75 -23.57
N MET A 6 18.39 22.31 -24.50
CA MET A 6 17.01 21.94 -24.20
C MET A 6 17.08 20.80 -23.17
N ALA A 7 16.88 21.15 -21.89
CA ALA A 7 16.54 20.18 -20.88
C ALA A 7 15.24 19.51 -21.35
N GLN A 8 15.32 18.25 -21.75
CA GLN A 8 14.13 17.42 -21.89
C GLN A 8 13.45 17.42 -20.52
N GLU A 9 12.29 18.05 -20.43
CA GLU A 9 11.38 17.87 -19.31
C GLU A 9 11.02 16.39 -19.26
N GLU A 10 11.72 15.62 -18.42
CA GLU A 10 11.27 14.31 -18.01
C GLU A 10 9.89 14.48 -17.40
N THR A 11 8.88 13.90 -18.06
CA THR A 11 7.53 13.75 -17.53
C THR A 11 7.63 13.13 -16.14
N GLN A 12 7.49 13.96 -15.10
CA GLN A 12 7.52 13.52 -13.71
C GLN A 12 6.28 12.66 -13.44
N ALA A 13 6.43 11.35 -13.62
CA ALA A 13 5.40 10.39 -13.29
C ALA A 13 5.11 10.44 -11.78
N ALA A 14 3.86 10.72 -11.46
CA ALA A 14 3.48 11.35 -10.19
C ALA A 14 3.22 10.38 -9.02
N GLU A 15 3.53 9.08 -9.10
CA GLU A 15 2.90 8.13 -8.17
C GLU A 15 3.78 7.50 -7.08
N VAL A 16 5.11 7.42 -7.21
CA VAL A 16 5.91 6.72 -6.19
C VAL A 16 7.29 7.34 -5.96
N VAL A 17 7.38 8.36 -5.09
CA VAL A 17 8.66 8.85 -4.57
C VAL A 17 8.93 8.21 -3.21
N VAL A 18 9.72 7.12 -3.20
CA VAL A 18 10.50 6.76 -2.00
C VAL A 18 11.95 7.10 -2.32
N VAL A 19 12.42 8.22 -1.75
CA VAL A 19 13.84 8.65 -1.79
C VAL A 19 14.46 8.71 -3.21
N ALA A 20 13.80 9.38 -4.16
CA ALA A 20 14.50 9.90 -5.34
C ALA A 20 15.24 11.19 -4.94
N VAL A 21 16.45 11.07 -4.41
CA VAL A 21 17.37 12.21 -4.26
C VAL A 21 18.04 12.44 -5.61
N ALA A 22 17.69 13.54 -6.28
CA ALA A 22 18.45 14.08 -7.41
C ALA A 22 19.88 14.40 -6.95
N GLU A 23 20.89 14.07 -7.78
CA GLU A 23 22.28 14.43 -7.49
C GLU A 23 22.40 15.94 -7.30
N PRO A 24 23.01 16.45 -6.21
CA PRO A 24 23.46 17.83 -6.18
C PRO A 24 24.49 17.99 -7.29
N GLN A 25 24.27 18.95 -8.19
CA GLN A 25 25.30 19.38 -9.14
C GLN A 25 26.60 19.60 -8.37
N LYS A 26 27.67 18.93 -8.83
CA LYS A 26 29.03 19.03 -8.29
C LYS A 26 29.45 20.49 -8.16
N GLU A 27 29.27 21.07 -6.98
CA GLU A 27 30.13 22.15 -6.52
C GLU A 27 31.22 21.54 -5.65
N LYS A 28 32.44 21.97 -5.98
CA LYS A 28 33.72 21.37 -5.66
C LYS A 28 34.04 21.45 -4.17
N ASP A 29 34.72 20.41 -3.70
CA ASP A 29 35.77 20.39 -2.67
C ASP A 29 35.78 21.52 -1.65
N ALA A 30 35.31 21.21 -0.44
CA ALA A 30 35.87 21.74 0.79
C ALA A 30 35.79 20.65 1.86
N GLU A 31 36.88 19.90 2.00
CA GLU A 31 37.20 19.19 3.23
C GLU A 31 37.31 20.23 4.34
N GLU A 32 36.35 20.29 5.25
CA GLU A 32 36.62 20.89 6.55
C GLU A 32 36.08 19.99 7.67
N ASN A 33 37.05 19.49 8.42
CA ASN A 33 36.94 18.68 9.61
C ASN A 33 36.22 19.48 10.71
N VAL A 34 34.99 19.10 11.07
CA VAL A 34 34.29 19.69 12.22
C VAL A 34 34.07 18.62 13.27
N GLU A 35 34.96 18.62 14.26
CA GLU A 35 34.84 17.93 15.54
C GLU A 35 33.59 18.37 16.32
N PRO A 36 33.03 17.50 17.19
CA PRO A 36 31.67 17.63 17.68
C PRO A 36 31.57 18.67 18.80
N ARG A 37 30.80 19.74 18.56
CA ARG A 37 30.34 20.63 19.63
C ARG A 37 29.06 20.09 20.26
N GLU A 38 29.13 19.91 21.58
CA GLU A 38 28.03 19.50 22.46
C GLU A 38 26.81 20.45 22.38
N PRO A 39 25.59 19.93 22.64
CA PRO A 39 24.37 20.58 22.21
C PRO A 39 23.98 21.75 23.12
N SER A 40 24.10 22.98 22.62
CA SER A 40 23.41 24.12 23.19
C SER A 40 21.94 24.09 22.77
N SER A 41 21.06 24.07 23.77
CA SER A 41 19.61 24.21 23.73
C SER A 41 19.11 25.16 22.61
N VAL A 42 18.51 24.60 21.57
CA VAL A 42 17.68 25.35 20.61
C VAL A 42 16.24 24.94 20.83
N ASP A 43 15.47 25.94 21.22
CA ASP A 43 14.04 25.93 21.54
C ASP A 43 13.20 25.04 20.62
N GLU A 44 12.25 24.32 21.21
CA GLU A 44 11.23 23.52 20.53
C GLU A 44 10.32 24.41 19.68
N THR A 45 10.77 24.84 18.50
CA THR A 45 9.85 25.30 17.46
C THR A 45 9.06 24.09 16.99
N LYS A 46 7.88 23.89 17.58
CA LYS A 46 6.86 22.90 17.20
C LYS A 46 6.80 22.78 15.67
N PRO A 47 7.00 21.57 15.09
CA PRO A 47 6.78 21.38 13.68
C PRO A 47 5.30 21.66 13.40
N LYS A 48 5.05 22.59 12.47
CA LYS A 48 3.71 22.99 12.03
C LYS A 48 2.87 21.74 11.82
N THR A 49 1.78 21.70 12.56
CA THR A 49 0.76 20.66 12.54
C THR A 49 0.34 20.43 11.10
N VAL A 50 0.30 19.16 10.67
CA VAL A 50 -0.18 18.67 9.37
C VAL A 50 -1.24 19.63 8.84
N GLU A 51 -0.88 20.43 7.83
CA GLU A 51 -1.84 21.24 7.10
C GLU A 51 -2.97 20.31 6.70
N LYS A 52 -4.21 20.71 6.99
CA LYS A 52 -5.40 20.00 6.51
C LYS A 52 -5.33 20.03 4.99
N SER A 53 -4.69 19.04 4.40
CA SER A 53 -4.72 18.77 2.97
C SER A 53 -6.19 18.73 2.59
N SER A 54 -6.59 19.62 1.69
CA SER A 54 -7.87 19.60 0.98
C SER A 54 -8.27 18.16 0.72
N SER A 55 -9.51 17.78 1.03
CA SER A 55 -10.02 16.42 0.87
C SER A 55 -9.75 15.92 -0.55
N TYR A 56 -8.63 15.21 -0.72
CA TYR A 56 -8.37 14.50 -1.95
C TYR A 56 -9.36 13.36 -2.01
N LYS A 57 -10.16 13.35 -3.06
CA LYS A 57 -11.01 12.23 -3.41
C LYS A 57 -10.24 11.42 -4.44
N GLU A 58 -10.11 10.12 -4.22
CA GLU A 58 -9.62 9.22 -5.25
C GLU A 58 -10.43 9.38 -6.54
N GLU A 59 -9.75 9.21 -7.68
CA GLU A 59 -10.41 9.34 -8.98
C GLU A 59 -11.40 8.21 -9.17
N SER A 60 -12.66 8.57 -9.36
CA SER A 60 -13.77 7.63 -9.49
C SER A 60 -13.58 6.69 -10.68
N ASN A 61 -13.85 5.40 -10.48
CA ASN A 61 -13.89 4.41 -11.56
C ASN A 61 -15.27 4.33 -12.24
N TYR A 62 -16.22 5.20 -11.87
CA TYR A 62 -17.50 5.31 -12.57
C TYR A 62 -17.32 6.12 -13.87
N LEU A 63 -17.72 5.53 -14.99
CA LEU A 63 -17.65 6.18 -16.30
C LEU A 63 -18.55 7.43 -16.40
N SER A 64 -19.58 7.50 -15.56
CA SER A 64 -20.45 8.67 -15.42
C SER A 64 -19.70 9.91 -14.94
N ASP A 65 -18.66 9.73 -14.12
CA ASP A 65 -17.95 10.81 -13.45
C ASP A 65 -16.85 11.42 -14.34
N LEU A 66 -16.55 10.78 -15.48
CA LEU A 66 -15.59 11.28 -16.45
C LEU A 66 -16.05 12.63 -17.02
N LYS A 67 -15.08 13.50 -17.29
CA LYS A 67 -15.30 14.71 -18.08
C LYS A 67 -15.41 14.35 -19.56
N GLU A 68 -15.93 15.27 -20.37
CA GLU A 68 -16.09 15.04 -21.81
C GLU A 68 -14.76 14.72 -22.51
N PHE A 69 -13.69 15.45 -22.21
CA PHE A 69 -12.37 15.19 -22.80
C PHE A 69 -11.80 13.82 -22.38
N GLU A 70 -12.08 13.37 -21.15
CA GLU A 70 -11.64 12.08 -20.63
C GLU A 70 -12.38 10.93 -21.33
N ARG A 71 -13.70 11.08 -21.55
CA ARG A 71 -14.49 10.15 -22.37
C ARG A 71 -13.98 10.06 -23.80
N LYS A 72 -13.62 11.20 -24.41
CA LYS A 72 -13.05 11.25 -25.76
C LYS A 72 -11.71 10.52 -25.82
N ALA A 73 -10.81 10.80 -24.88
CA ALA A 73 -9.50 10.14 -24.79
C ALA A 73 -9.63 8.63 -24.57
N LEU A 74 -10.57 8.18 -23.74
CA LEU A 74 -10.89 6.77 -23.55
C LEU A 74 -11.38 6.10 -24.83
N SER A 75 -12.30 6.74 -25.55
CA SER A 75 -12.78 6.22 -26.83
C SER A 75 -11.66 6.12 -27.87
N GLU A 76 -10.79 7.13 -27.96
CA GLU A 76 -9.68 7.15 -28.90
C GLU A 76 -8.64 6.06 -28.58
N LEU A 77 -8.31 5.87 -27.30
CA LEU A 77 -7.41 4.82 -26.86
C LEU A 77 -7.98 3.42 -27.14
N LYS A 78 -9.28 3.20 -26.91
CA LYS A 78 -9.95 1.95 -27.26
C LYS A 78 -9.81 1.64 -28.75
N SER A 79 -10.10 2.60 -29.62
CA SER A 79 -9.99 2.40 -31.07
C SER A 79 -8.56 2.06 -31.50
N LYS A 80 -7.55 2.77 -30.99
CA LYS A 80 -6.12 2.47 -31.27
C LYS A 80 -5.72 1.08 -30.79
N LEU A 81 -6.19 0.68 -29.61
CA LEU A 81 -5.91 -0.63 -29.05
C LEU A 81 -6.57 -1.75 -29.86
N GLU A 82 -7.82 -1.57 -30.24
CA GLU A 82 -8.55 -2.52 -31.08
C GLU A 82 -7.88 -2.70 -32.44
N GLU A 83 -7.53 -1.61 -33.12
CA GLU A 83 -6.79 -1.64 -34.37
C GLU A 83 -5.45 -2.38 -34.23
N ALA A 84 -4.71 -2.14 -33.15
CA ALA A 84 -3.41 -2.78 -32.93
C ALA A 84 -3.50 -4.27 -32.58
N ILE A 85 -4.55 -4.68 -31.86
CA ILE A 85 -4.80 -6.11 -31.58
C ILE A 85 -5.20 -6.81 -32.88
N LEU A 86 -6.20 -6.30 -33.60
CA LEU A 86 -6.70 -6.92 -34.84
C LEU A 86 -5.66 -6.90 -35.97
N GLY A 87 -4.83 -5.85 -36.03
CA GLY A 87 -3.73 -5.72 -36.99
C GLY A 87 -2.45 -6.45 -36.60
N ASN A 88 -2.42 -7.06 -35.41
CA ASN A 88 -1.28 -7.75 -34.84
C ASN A 88 -0.01 -6.87 -34.74
N THR A 89 -0.17 -5.57 -34.46
CA THR A 89 0.91 -4.58 -34.36
C THR A 89 1.21 -4.18 -32.91
N LEU A 90 0.69 -4.93 -31.94
CA LEU A 90 0.82 -4.59 -30.52
C LEU A 90 2.23 -4.85 -29.98
N PHE A 91 2.88 -5.95 -30.41
CA PHE A 91 4.18 -6.38 -29.89
C PHE A 91 5.36 -6.04 -30.81
N ASP A 92 5.14 -5.89 -32.11
CA ASP A 92 6.16 -5.51 -33.09
C ASP A 92 5.58 -4.54 -34.13
N PRO A 93 6.30 -3.49 -34.55
CA PRO A 93 6.10 -2.97 -35.88
C PRO A 93 6.50 -4.11 -36.82
N LYS A 94 5.57 -4.58 -37.68
CA LYS A 94 5.88 -5.55 -38.73
C LYS A 94 7.26 -5.21 -39.28
N LYS A 95 8.23 -6.13 -39.18
CA LYS A 95 9.42 -6.07 -40.03
C LYS A 95 8.85 -5.85 -41.42
N GLU A 96 9.02 -4.66 -41.97
CA GLU A 96 8.80 -4.43 -43.38
C GLU A 96 9.52 -5.59 -44.05
N ALA A 97 8.77 -6.43 -44.76
CA ALA A 97 9.36 -7.37 -45.67
C ALA A 97 10.27 -6.52 -46.55
N LEU A 98 11.58 -6.56 -46.27
CA LEU A 98 12.57 -5.94 -47.11
C LEU A 98 12.25 -6.47 -48.51
N PRO A 99 11.97 -5.59 -49.49
CA PRO A 99 11.65 -6.06 -50.82
C PRO A 99 12.88 -6.84 -51.27
N GLU A 100 12.71 -8.15 -51.48
CA GLU A 100 13.71 -8.94 -52.16
C GLU A 100 13.95 -8.26 -53.49
N ASN A 101 15.15 -7.73 -53.60
CA ASN A 101 15.63 -7.02 -54.75
C ASN A 101 15.48 -7.97 -55.94
N GLU A 102 14.55 -7.65 -56.84
CA GLU A 102 14.43 -8.24 -58.15
C GLU A 102 15.81 -8.17 -58.80
N GLU A 103 16.47 -9.31 -59.00
CA GLU A 103 17.34 -9.60 -60.13
C GLU A 103 18.07 -10.92 -59.89
N LYS A 104 17.45 -12.02 -60.31
CA LYS A 104 18.01 -12.89 -61.36
C LYS A 104 17.06 -14.03 -61.70
N LYS A 105 16.60 -13.98 -62.95
CA LYS A 105 16.15 -15.11 -63.77
C LYS A 105 16.90 -16.41 -63.40
N ASN A 106 16.16 -17.45 -63.08
CA ASN A 106 16.25 -18.68 -63.86
C ASN A 106 15.00 -19.54 -63.69
N GLU A 107 14.60 -20.07 -64.83
CA GLU A 107 13.51 -20.99 -65.09
C GLU A 107 13.66 -22.28 -64.28
N GLY A 108 12.54 -22.84 -63.82
CA GLY A 108 12.52 -24.14 -63.16
C GLY A 108 11.18 -24.39 -62.47
N GLU A 109 10.36 -25.18 -63.13
CA GLU A 109 9.14 -25.81 -62.61
C GLU A 109 9.41 -26.49 -61.26
N GLU A 110 8.55 -26.28 -60.27
CA GLU A 110 7.71 -27.31 -59.64
C GLU A 110 6.92 -26.66 -58.49
N LYS A 111 5.60 -26.81 -58.55
CA LYS A 111 4.66 -26.40 -57.50
C LYS A 111 4.76 -27.43 -56.37
N GLU A 112 5.60 -27.16 -55.38
CA GLU A 112 5.42 -27.77 -54.07
C GLU A 112 4.53 -26.84 -53.24
N GLU A 113 3.44 -27.42 -52.75
CA GLU A 113 2.46 -26.80 -51.88
C GLU A 113 3.18 -26.31 -50.61
N GLU A 114 3.46 -25.00 -50.54
CA GLU A 114 3.82 -24.36 -49.29
C GLU A 114 2.63 -24.53 -48.34
N GLU A 115 2.80 -25.46 -47.39
CA GLU A 115 1.93 -25.62 -46.23
C GLU A 115 1.65 -24.23 -45.65
N GLU A 116 0.39 -23.80 -45.77
CA GLU A 116 -0.15 -22.68 -45.03
C GLU A 116 0.17 -22.94 -43.55
N LYS A 117 1.23 -22.31 -43.06
CA LYS A 117 1.48 -22.13 -41.64
C LYS A 117 0.24 -21.46 -41.08
N LYS A 118 -0.67 -22.26 -40.53
CA LYS A 118 -1.62 -21.85 -39.52
C LYS A 118 -0.81 -21.23 -38.39
N VAL A 119 -0.55 -19.93 -38.50
CA VAL A 119 -0.21 -19.11 -37.35
C VAL A 119 -1.42 -19.21 -36.46
N GLU A 120 -1.31 -20.01 -35.41
CA GLU A 120 -2.37 -20.27 -34.45
C GLU A 120 -2.94 -18.93 -33.95
N VAL A 121 -4.26 -18.80 -34.04
CA VAL A 121 -5.07 -17.60 -33.83
C VAL A 121 -5.15 -17.20 -32.33
N GLU A 122 -4.13 -17.50 -31.54
CA GLU A 122 -4.10 -17.20 -30.10
C GLU A 122 -3.69 -15.74 -29.77
N GLU A 123 -3.17 -14.96 -30.73
CA GLU A 123 -2.69 -13.59 -30.44
C GLU A 123 -3.80 -12.55 -30.19
N ASN A 124 -5.06 -12.88 -30.49
CA ASN A 124 -6.20 -11.97 -30.24
C ASN A 124 -6.74 -12.00 -28.80
N ASP A 125 -6.16 -12.81 -27.91
CA ASP A 125 -6.56 -12.89 -26.50
C ASP A 125 -5.59 -12.17 -25.56
N VAL A 126 -5.21 -10.95 -25.93
CA VAL A 126 -4.40 -10.09 -25.08
C VAL A 126 -5.20 -9.71 -23.84
N SER A 127 -4.67 -10.04 -22.66
CA SER A 127 -5.25 -9.65 -21.37
C SER A 127 -4.19 -9.04 -20.45
N ILE A 128 -4.66 -8.28 -19.47
CA ILE A 128 -3.82 -7.78 -18.37
C ILE A 128 -4.65 -7.79 -17.09
N TRP A 129 -4.08 -8.31 -16.00
CA TRP A 129 -4.74 -8.39 -14.69
C TRP A 129 -6.12 -9.09 -14.72
N GLY A 130 -6.26 -10.12 -15.56
CA GLY A 130 -7.51 -10.87 -15.72
C GLY A 130 -8.58 -10.18 -16.57
N VAL A 131 -8.26 -9.05 -17.21
CA VAL A 131 -9.18 -8.32 -18.10
C VAL A 131 -8.73 -8.48 -19.56
N THR A 132 -9.58 -9.06 -20.40
CA THR A 132 -9.37 -9.10 -21.86
C THR A 132 -9.41 -7.69 -22.43
N LEU A 133 -8.37 -7.32 -23.19
CA LEU A 133 -8.16 -5.96 -23.67
C LEU A 133 -8.85 -5.65 -25.00
N LEU A 134 -9.32 -6.65 -25.74
CA LEU A 134 -10.02 -6.46 -27.01
C LEU A 134 -11.39 -5.78 -26.77
N PRO A 135 -11.59 -4.50 -27.14
CA PRO A 135 -12.79 -3.75 -26.76
C PRO A 135 -14.08 -4.35 -27.32
N SER A 136 -14.05 -4.92 -28.52
CA SER A 136 -15.20 -5.60 -29.15
C SER A 136 -15.66 -6.86 -28.42
N LYS A 137 -14.83 -7.48 -27.56
CA LYS A 137 -15.27 -8.56 -26.66
C LYS A 137 -16.08 -8.03 -25.46
N GLY A 138 -16.08 -6.71 -25.22
CA GLY A 138 -16.95 -6.07 -24.23
C GLY A 138 -16.65 -6.42 -22.77
N ALA A 139 -15.41 -6.80 -22.44
CA ALA A 139 -15.03 -7.07 -21.05
C ALA A 139 -15.27 -5.82 -20.19
N GLU A 140 -16.09 -5.96 -19.14
CA GLU A 140 -16.53 -4.82 -18.31
C GLU A 140 -15.37 -4.01 -17.73
N GLY A 141 -14.22 -4.65 -17.45
CA GLY A 141 -13.07 -4.01 -16.85
C GLY A 141 -12.13 -3.28 -17.82
N VAL A 142 -12.33 -3.39 -19.14
CA VAL A 142 -11.40 -2.80 -20.12
C VAL A 142 -11.30 -1.29 -19.94
N ASP A 143 -12.41 -0.61 -19.66
CA ASP A 143 -12.45 0.83 -19.45
C ASP A 143 -11.65 1.26 -18.24
N VAL A 144 -11.78 0.52 -17.13
CA VAL A 144 -11.06 0.81 -15.89
C VAL A 144 -9.56 0.63 -16.10
N VAL A 145 -9.15 -0.45 -16.77
CA VAL A 145 -7.75 -0.69 -17.11
C VAL A 145 -7.20 0.44 -17.98
N LEU A 146 -7.87 0.80 -19.07
CA LEU A 146 -7.41 1.88 -19.96
C LEU A 146 -7.38 3.25 -19.28
N LEU A 147 -8.33 3.53 -18.39
CA LEU A 147 -8.31 4.75 -17.57
C LEU A 147 -7.08 4.84 -16.69
N LYS A 148 -6.52 3.73 -16.16
CA LYS A 148 -5.26 3.76 -15.41
C LYS A 148 -4.11 4.29 -16.25
N PHE A 149 -3.94 3.80 -17.47
CA PHE A 149 -2.90 4.27 -18.40
C PHE A 149 -3.11 5.73 -18.82
N LEU A 150 -4.35 6.12 -19.12
CA LEU A 150 -4.69 7.50 -19.46
C LEU A 150 -4.36 8.45 -18.30
N ARG A 151 -4.78 8.12 -17.08
CA ARG A 151 -4.50 8.91 -15.88
C ARG A 151 -3.00 9.05 -15.61
N ALA A 152 -2.22 7.98 -15.80
CA ALA A 152 -0.77 8.00 -15.62
C ALA A 152 -0.04 8.84 -16.68
N ARG A 153 -0.72 9.21 -17.78
CA ARG A 153 -0.19 10.05 -18.86
C ARG A 153 -1.06 11.29 -19.11
N GLU A 154 -1.79 11.73 -18.08
CA GLU A 154 -2.58 12.97 -18.12
C GLU A 154 -3.54 13.05 -19.33
N PHE A 155 -4.14 11.91 -19.69
CA PHE A 155 -5.04 11.71 -20.83
C PHE A 155 -4.41 12.00 -22.22
N LYS A 156 -3.07 12.03 -22.32
CA LYS A 156 -2.36 12.02 -23.61
C LYS A 156 -2.45 10.62 -24.23
N VAL A 157 -3.36 10.46 -25.18
CA VAL A 157 -3.75 9.16 -25.75
C VAL A 157 -2.56 8.37 -26.30
N ASN A 158 -1.68 9.02 -27.08
CA ASN A 158 -0.51 8.34 -27.65
C ASN A 158 0.48 7.86 -26.58
N ASP A 159 0.76 8.70 -25.58
CA ASP A 159 1.68 8.33 -24.50
C ASP A 159 1.12 7.19 -23.65
N ALA A 160 -0.20 7.20 -23.40
CA ALA A 160 -0.90 6.12 -22.72
C ALA A 160 -0.85 4.82 -23.52
N PHE A 161 -1.05 4.89 -24.84
CA PHE A 161 -0.97 3.73 -25.73
C PHE A 161 0.44 3.15 -25.79
N GLU A 162 1.48 3.99 -25.89
CA GLU A 162 2.88 3.53 -25.85
C GLU A 162 3.24 2.91 -24.50
N MET A 163 2.75 3.48 -23.39
CA MET A 163 2.94 2.89 -22.06
C MET A 163 2.29 1.50 -21.96
N LEU A 164 1.06 1.36 -22.47
CA LEU A 164 0.35 0.07 -22.49
C LEU A 164 1.13 -0.97 -23.31
N LYS A 165 1.58 -0.64 -24.53
CA LYS A 165 2.39 -1.54 -25.35
C LYS A 165 3.67 -1.98 -24.64
N LYS A 166 4.41 -1.05 -24.05
CA LYS A 166 5.62 -1.35 -23.29
C LYS A 166 5.33 -2.27 -22.10
N THR A 167 4.24 -2.03 -21.39
CA THR A 167 3.80 -2.87 -20.27
C THR A 167 3.47 -4.28 -20.74
N LEU A 168 2.67 -4.44 -21.80
CA LEU A 168 2.30 -5.75 -22.33
C LEU A 168 3.51 -6.53 -22.84
N LYS A 169 4.42 -5.85 -23.56
CA LYS A 169 5.68 -6.44 -24.01
C LYS A 169 6.54 -6.90 -22.82
N TRP A 170 6.74 -6.05 -21.82
CA TRP A 170 7.48 -6.38 -20.61
C TRP A 170 6.87 -7.57 -19.87
N ARG A 171 5.54 -7.63 -19.73
CA ARG A 171 4.84 -8.76 -19.10
C ARG A 171 5.10 -10.07 -19.82
N LYS A 172 5.03 -10.07 -21.16
CA LYS A 172 5.30 -11.24 -22.01
C LYS A 172 6.76 -11.69 -21.88
N GLU A 173 7.70 -10.77 -22.04
CA GLU A 173 9.15 -11.07 -21.99
C GLU A 173 9.61 -11.52 -20.59
N SER A 174 9.09 -10.89 -19.54
CA SER A 174 9.46 -11.18 -18.15
C SER A 174 8.62 -12.30 -17.52
N LYS A 175 7.66 -12.86 -18.26
CA LYS A 175 6.72 -13.90 -17.81
C LYS A 175 6.03 -13.52 -16.50
N ILE A 176 5.42 -12.34 -16.48
CA ILE A 176 4.81 -11.79 -15.27
C ILE A 176 3.51 -12.51 -14.92
N ASP A 177 2.76 -12.99 -15.90
CA ASP A 177 1.47 -13.64 -15.62
C ASP A 177 1.62 -14.96 -14.83
N SER A 178 2.78 -15.61 -14.89
CA SER A 178 3.08 -16.82 -14.10
C SER A 178 3.76 -16.54 -12.76
N VAL A 179 4.11 -15.29 -12.46
CA VAL A 179 4.95 -14.96 -11.28
C VAL A 179 4.23 -15.22 -9.95
N VAL A 180 2.90 -15.25 -9.97
CA VAL A 180 2.06 -15.49 -8.78
C VAL A 180 2.30 -16.85 -8.12
N ASP A 181 2.69 -17.84 -8.92
CA ASP A 181 2.88 -19.24 -8.52
C ASP A 181 4.34 -19.60 -8.21
N GLU A 182 5.26 -18.66 -8.40
CA GLU A 182 6.68 -18.88 -8.13
C GLU A 182 6.98 -18.98 -6.62
N ASP A 183 7.93 -19.83 -6.26
CA ASP A 183 8.40 -19.95 -4.89
C ASP A 183 9.70 -19.14 -4.69
N PHE A 184 9.65 -18.14 -3.81
CA PHE A 184 10.79 -17.32 -3.39
C PHE A 184 11.27 -17.69 -1.98
N GLY A 185 10.78 -18.78 -1.41
CA GLY A 185 11.03 -19.17 -0.03
C GLY A 185 10.42 -18.20 0.99
N SER A 186 10.93 -18.23 2.22
CA SER A 186 10.42 -17.43 3.34
C SER A 186 11.25 -16.18 3.67
N ASP A 187 12.43 -16.02 3.04
CA ASP A 187 13.39 -14.97 3.38
C ASP A 187 12.83 -13.55 3.20
N LEU A 188 11.98 -13.35 2.19
CA LEU A 188 11.38 -12.04 1.89
C LEU A 188 9.99 -11.85 2.51
N ALA A 189 9.39 -12.88 3.11
CA ALA A 189 8.03 -12.81 3.66
C ALA A 189 7.87 -11.76 4.77
N SER A 190 8.95 -11.47 5.51
CA SER A 190 8.99 -10.44 6.54
C SER A 190 9.09 -9.01 5.97
N ALA A 191 9.54 -8.85 4.71
CA ALA A 191 9.78 -7.56 4.10
C ALA A 191 8.51 -6.92 3.53
N ALA A 192 7.50 -7.71 3.14
CA ALA A 192 6.19 -7.20 2.79
C ALA A 192 5.10 -8.28 2.72
N TYR A 193 3.86 -7.90 3.04
CA TYR A 193 2.72 -8.82 3.07
C TYR A 193 1.38 -8.07 2.89
N MET A 194 0.34 -8.79 2.45
CA MET A 194 -1.02 -8.26 2.36
C MET A 194 -1.83 -8.62 3.61
N ASN A 195 -2.39 -7.64 4.32
CA ASN A 195 -3.18 -7.91 5.53
C ASN A 195 -4.26 -6.85 5.77
N GLY A 196 -5.52 -7.25 5.65
CA GLY A 196 -6.69 -6.42 5.92
C GLY A 196 -7.15 -5.54 4.75
N VAL A 197 -8.20 -4.76 5.02
CA VAL A 197 -8.86 -3.84 4.07
C VAL A 197 -9.12 -2.49 4.72
N ASP A 198 -9.05 -1.42 3.94
CA ASP A 198 -9.29 -0.05 4.42
C ASP A 198 -10.79 0.32 4.43
N HIS A 199 -11.15 1.53 4.88
CA HIS A 199 -12.55 2.00 4.95
C HIS A 199 -13.24 2.12 3.58
N GLU A 200 -12.47 2.20 2.50
CA GLU A 200 -12.94 2.28 1.11
C GLU A 200 -12.88 0.92 0.40
N GLY A 201 -12.42 -0.12 1.10
CA GLY A 201 -12.32 -1.50 0.62
C GLY A 201 -10.99 -1.88 -0.02
N HIS A 202 -10.01 -0.97 -0.05
CA HIS A 202 -8.69 -1.24 -0.63
C HIS A 202 -7.96 -2.32 0.17
N PRO A 203 -7.47 -3.39 -0.47
CA PRO A 203 -6.55 -4.32 0.17
C PRO A 203 -5.28 -3.59 0.65
N VAL A 204 -4.86 -3.88 1.88
CA VAL A 204 -3.73 -3.20 2.51
C VAL A 204 -2.44 -4.03 2.34
N CYS A 205 -1.42 -3.40 1.76
CA CYS A 205 -0.08 -3.95 1.63
C CYS A 205 0.85 -3.29 2.64
N TYR A 206 1.53 -4.07 3.48
CA TYR A 206 2.55 -3.59 4.40
C TYR A 206 3.94 -3.85 3.81
N ASN A 207 4.79 -2.83 3.82
CA ASN A 207 6.19 -2.88 3.38
C ASN A 207 7.08 -2.55 4.58
N ILE A 208 7.88 -3.52 5.02
CA ILE A 208 8.66 -3.46 6.27
C ILE A 208 10.14 -3.23 5.93
N PHE A 209 10.56 -1.98 5.92
CA PHE A 209 11.95 -1.64 5.55
C PHE A 209 12.97 -2.08 6.60
N GLY A 210 12.54 -2.20 7.86
CA GLY A 210 13.37 -2.75 8.94
C GLY A 210 13.78 -4.22 8.74
N ALA A 211 13.17 -4.96 7.82
CA ALA A 211 13.64 -6.30 7.45
C ALA A 211 15.08 -6.30 6.91
N PHE A 212 15.55 -5.14 6.42
CA PHE A 212 16.89 -4.92 5.88
C PHE A 212 17.80 -4.12 6.82
N GLU A 213 17.49 -4.09 8.13
CA GLU A 213 18.27 -3.37 9.15
C GLU A 213 19.70 -3.91 9.26
N SER A 214 19.87 -5.23 9.29
CA SER A 214 21.18 -5.85 9.46
C SER A 214 21.98 -5.82 8.15
N GLU A 215 23.31 -5.70 8.26
CA GLU A 215 24.19 -5.76 7.09
C GLU A 215 24.04 -7.11 6.36
N GLU A 216 23.86 -8.19 7.11
CA GLU A 216 23.65 -9.53 6.55
C GLU A 216 22.37 -9.61 5.71
N SER A 217 21.22 -9.16 6.23
CA SER A 217 19.96 -9.20 5.47
C SER A 217 19.99 -8.23 4.29
N TYR A 218 20.61 -7.04 4.46
CA TYR A 218 20.80 -6.09 3.38
C TYR A 218 21.65 -6.68 2.24
N GLN A 219 22.80 -7.28 2.54
CA GLN A 219 23.67 -7.90 1.52
C GLN A 219 23.08 -9.20 0.95
N LYS A 220 22.28 -9.92 1.72
CA LYS A 220 21.53 -11.09 1.24
C LYS A 220 20.54 -10.72 0.14
N THR A 221 19.89 -9.55 0.24
CA THR A 221 18.87 -9.10 -0.74
C THR A 221 19.42 -8.14 -1.81
N PHE A 222 20.38 -7.27 -1.48
CA PHE A 222 20.82 -6.18 -2.38
C PHE A 222 22.31 -6.24 -2.76
N GLY A 223 23.07 -7.22 -2.25
CA GLY A 223 24.52 -7.26 -2.41
C GLY A 223 25.03 -7.55 -3.83
N THR A 224 24.19 -8.10 -4.71
CA THR A 224 24.53 -8.35 -6.12
C THR A 224 23.38 -7.94 -7.05
N GLU A 225 23.62 -7.93 -8.37
CA GLU A 225 22.58 -7.63 -9.36
C GLU A 225 21.53 -8.75 -9.45
N GLU A 226 21.95 -10.00 -9.30
CA GLU A 226 21.08 -11.17 -9.32
C GLU A 226 20.11 -11.14 -8.14
N LYS A 227 20.60 -10.85 -6.94
CA LYS A 227 19.77 -10.72 -5.72
C LYS A 227 18.78 -9.57 -5.82
N ARG A 228 19.21 -8.43 -6.40
CA ARG A 228 18.30 -7.31 -6.68
C ARG A 228 17.21 -7.70 -7.68
N SER A 229 17.56 -8.47 -8.70
CA SER A 229 16.63 -8.96 -9.71
C SER A 229 15.62 -9.96 -9.13
N GLU A 230 16.07 -10.87 -8.25
CA GLU A 230 15.19 -11.78 -7.50
C GLU A 230 14.23 -11.00 -6.60
N PHE A 231 14.72 -10.00 -5.85
CA PHE A 231 13.89 -9.12 -5.05
C PHE A 231 12.86 -8.37 -5.90
N LEU A 232 13.24 -7.84 -7.07
CA LEU A 232 12.32 -7.20 -8.00
C LEU A 232 11.24 -8.15 -8.49
N ARG A 233 11.60 -9.39 -8.82
CA ARG A 233 10.65 -10.41 -9.28
C ARG A 233 9.66 -10.79 -8.19
N TRP A 234 10.14 -10.96 -6.96
CA TRP A 234 9.29 -11.15 -5.78
C TRP A 234 8.37 -9.95 -5.53
N ARG A 235 8.84 -8.71 -5.74
CA ARG A 235 7.98 -7.51 -5.68
C ARG A 235 6.88 -7.50 -6.74
N CYS A 236 7.16 -7.98 -7.95
CA CYS A 236 6.12 -8.21 -8.96
C CYS A 236 5.10 -9.23 -8.45
N GLN A 237 5.54 -10.37 -7.89
CA GLN A 237 4.64 -11.37 -7.32
C GLN A 237 3.70 -10.78 -6.28
N LEU A 238 4.22 -10.01 -5.32
CA LEU A 238 3.38 -9.40 -4.30
C LEU A 238 2.37 -8.42 -4.90
N MET A 239 2.79 -7.62 -5.89
CA MET A 239 1.90 -6.70 -6.60
C MET A 239 0.80 -7.46 -7.34
N GLU A 240 1.12 -8.49 -8.12
CA GLU A 240 0.13 -9.31 -8.84
C GLU A 240 -0.84 -10.02 -7.87
N LYS A 241 -0.35 -10.59 -6.77
CA LYS A 241 -1.20 -11.16 -5.70
C LYS A 241 -2.11 -10.11 -5.06
N GLY A 242 -1.64 -8.87 -4.94
CA GLY A 242 -2.44 -7.73 -4.52
C GLY A 242 -3.54 -7.39 -5.53
N ILE A 243 -3.20 -7.35 -6.82
CA ILE A 243 -4.12 -7.05 -7.91
C ILE A 243 -5.21 -8.11 -8.05
N GLN A 244 -4.92 -9.39 -7.79
CA GLN A 244 -5.94 -10.45 -7.75
C GLN A 244 -7.03 -10.23 -6.70
N ARG A 245 -6.81 -9.34 -5.71
CA ARG A 245 -7.82 -8.96 -4.70
C ARG A 245 -8.66 -7.76 -5.11
N LEU A 246 -8.39 -7.17 -6.27
CA LEU A 246 -9.10 -6.01 -6.79
C LEU A 246 -10.29 -6.42 -7.65
N ASN A 247 -11.22 -5.48 -7.83
CA ASN A 247 -12.32 -5.60 -8.77
C ASN A 247 -12.18 -4.48 -9.81
N LEU A 248 -11.62 -4.81 -10.98
CA LEU A 248 -11.38 -3.86 -12.06
C LEU A 248 -12.65 -3.54 -12.88
N LYS A 249 -13.85 -3.82 -12.38
CA LYS A 249 -15.11 -3.38 -12.99
C LYS A 249 -15.45 -1.93 -12.59
N PRO A 250 -16.27 -1.21 -13.37
CA PRO A 250 -16.73 0.13 -13.01
C PRO A 250 -17.37 0.16 -11.61
N GLY A 251 -16.93 1.09 -10.77
CA GLY A 251 -17.35 1.19 -9.36
C GLY A 251 -16.71 0.18 -8.40
N GLY A 252 -15.85 -0.72 -8.89
CA GLY A 252 -15.07 -1.63 -8.06
C GLY A 252 -13.82 -0.97 -7.45
N VAL A 253 -13.31 -1.61 -6.39
CA VAL A 253 -12.04 -1.27 -5.75
C VAL A 253 -10.90 -1.68 -6.67
N SER A 254 -10.19 -0.71 -7.26
CA SER A 254 -9.18 -0.97 -8.30
C SER A 254 -7.76 -0.55 -7.91
N SER A 255 -7.52 -0.26 -6.64
CA SER A 255 -6.25 0.26 -6.12
C SER A 255 -5.94 -0.33 -4.75
N LEU A 256 -4.67 -0.24 -4.33
CA LEU A 256 -4.16 -0.77 -3.07
C LEU A 256 -3.81 0.36 -2.11
N LEU A 257 -3.98 0.11 -0.81
CA LEU A 257 -3.41 0.96 0.23
C LEU A 257 -2.00 0.45 0.58
N GLN A 258 -0.99 1.32 0.47
CA GLN A 258 0.40 0.96 0.76
C GLN A 258 0.82 1.54 2.11
N ILE A 259 1.13 0.69 3.07
CA ILE A 259 1.74 1.04 4.36
C ILE A 259 3.24 0.80 4.26
N ASN A 260 4.03 1.84 4.52
CA ASN A 260 5.48 1.82 4.43
C ASN A 260 6.04 2.02 5.84
N ASP A 261 6.44 0.94 6.49
CA ASP A 261 7.01 0.97 7.84
C ASP A 261 8.52 1.24 7.78
N LEU A 262 8.90 2.44 8.22
CA LEU A 262 10.29 2.89 8.25
C LEU A 262 10.97 2.66 9.60
N LYS A 263 10.33 1.94 10.54
CA LYS A 263 10.98 1.52 11.78
C LYS A 263 12.23 0.73 11.45
N ASN A 264 13.36 1.13 12.02
CA ASN A 264 14.68 0.54 11.78
C ASN A 264 15.06 0.44 10.29
N SER A 265 14.49 1.31 9.44
CA SER A 265 14.84 1.33 8.02
C SER A 265 16.31 1.65 7.80
N PRO A 266 16.92 1.15 6.71
CA PRO A 266 18.24 1.57 6.29
C PRO A 266 18.31 3.09 6.14
N GLY A 267 19.51 3.64 6.34
CA GLY A 267 19.77 5.07 6.08
C GLY A 267 19.41 5.46 4.64
N PRO A 268 19.25 6.77 4.36
CA PRO A 268 18.67 7.27 3.11
C PRO A 268 19.38 6.77 1.84
N SER A 269 20.71 6.61 1.87
CA SER A 269 21.47 6.08 0.74
C SER A 269 21.15 4.62 0.43
N LYS A 270 21.16 3.76 1.45
CA LYS A 270 20.82 2.34 1.34
C LYS A 270 19.35 2.13 0.99
N LEU A 271 18.45 2.93 1.57
CA LEU A 271 17.02 2.89 1.27
C LEU A 271 16.76 3.29 -0.19
N ARG A 272 17.46 4.30 -0.72
CA ARG A 272 17.41 4.67 -2.13
C ARG A 272 17.81 3.49 -3.02
N VAL A 273 18.91 2.81 -2.70
CA VAL A 273 19.35 1.63 -3.47
C VAL A 273 18.31 0.51 -3.41
N ALA A 274 17.76 0.24 -2.22
CA ALA A 274 16.76 -0.82 -2.00
C ALA A 274 15.44 -0.58 -2.75
N THR A 275 15.10 0.67 -3.06
CA THR A 275 13.78 1.03 -3.63
C THR A 275 13.85 1.46 -5.08
N LYS A 276 14.95 2.07 -5.54
CA LYS A 276 15.03 2.73 -6.87
C LYS A 276 14.51 1.88 -8.02
N GLN A 277 14.98 0.63 -8.13
CA GLN A 277 14.58 -0.24 -9.25
C GLN A 277 13.12 -0.70 -9.13
N THR A 278 12.64 -0.96 -7.91
CA THR A 278 11.24 -1.37 -7.68
C THR A 278 10.29 -0.23 -8.03
N LEU A 279 10.65 1.01 -7.65
CA LEU A 279 9.86 2.19 -7.97
C LEU A 279 9.77 2.43 -9.48
N ALA A 280 10.91 2.38 -10.18
CA ALA A 280 10.94 2.53 -11.64
C ALA A 280 10.07 1.45 -12.32
N MET A 281 10.24 0.18 -11.90
CA MET A 281 9.46 -0.93 -12.43
C MET A 281 7.95 -0.76 -12.19
N PHE A 282 7.53 -0.33 -11.00
CA PHE A 282 6.13 -0.06 -10.70
C PHE A 282 5.57 1.14 -11.47
N GLN A 283 6.34 2.20 -11.61
CA GLN A 283 5.95 3.39 -12.37
C GLN A 283 5.73 3.08 -13.86
N ASP A 284 6.57 2.22 -14.43
CA ASP A 284 6.53 1.90 -15.85
C ASP A 284 5.42 0.90 -16.21
N ASN A 285 5.08 -0.01 -15.28
CA ASN A 285 4.25 -1.18 -15.60
C ASN A 285 2.97 -1.33 -14.76
N TYR A 286 2.81 -0.58 -13.67
CA TYR A 286 1.66 -0.67 -12.74
C TYR A 286 1.02 0.71 -12.49
N PRO A 287 0.53 1.41 -13.53
CA PRO A 287 -0.06 2.72 -13.39
C PRO A 287 -1.31 2.72 -12.52
N GLU A 288 -1.45 3.72 -11.64
CA GLU A 288 -2.66 4.00 -10.86
C GLU A 288 -3.17 2.79 -10.07
N MET A 289 -2.23 2.04 -9.48
CA MET A 289 -2.49 0.89 -8.61
C MET A 289 -2.47 1.23 -7.12
N VAL A 290 -2.11 2.47 -6.75
CA VAL A 290 -1.97 2.87 -5.34
C VAL A 290 -2.93 4.00 -5.01
N ALA A 291 -3.90 3.72 -4.14
CA ALA A 291 -4.83 4.72 -3.61
C ALA A 291 -4.09 5.76 -2.77
N LYS A 292 -3.20 5.26 -1.89
CA LYS A 292 -2.43 6.08 -0.95
C LYS A 292 -1.18 5.34 -0.47
N ASN A 293 -0.12 6.09 -0.23
CA ASN A 293 1.09 5.68 0.47
C ASN A 293 1.10 6.31 1.87
N ILE A 294 1.06 5.48 2.91
CA ILE A 294 1.16 5.90 4.31
C ILE A 294 2.50 5.44 4.87
N PHE A 295 3.40 6.38 5.13
CA PHE A 295 4.68 6.14 5.79
C PHE A 295 4.51 6.23 7.29
N ILE A 296 4.81 5.14 8.00
CA ILE A 296 4.68 5.04 9.45
C ILE A 296 6.04 4.81 10.10
N ASN A 297 6.12 5.07 11.40
CA ASN A 297 7.36 5.00 12.18
C ASN A 297 8.52 5.76 11.54
N VAL A 298 8.23 6.90 10.89
CA VAL A 298 9.26 7.56 10.10
C VAL A 298 10.39 8.10 10.99
N PRO A 299 11.65 7.83 10.66
CA PRO A 299 12.79 8.37 11.39
C PRO A 299 12.92 9.88 11.18
N PHE A 300 13.62 10.56 12.09
CA PHE A 300 13.73 12.03 12.06
C PHE A 300 14.29 12.55 10.73
N TRP A 301 15.25 11.84 10.12
CA TRP A 301 15.86 12.23 8.84
C TRP A 301 14.85 12.23 7.68
N TYR A 302 13.79 11.40 7.75
CA TYR A 302 12.76 11.37 6.71
C TYR A 302 11.96 12.67 6.66
N TYR A 303 11.80 13.37 7.79
CA TYR A 303 11.16 14.70 7.80
C TYR A 303 12.00 15.73 7.04
N ALA A 304 13.32 15.72 7.23
CA ALA A 304 14.22 16.61 6.49
C ALA A 304 14.17 16.30 4.99
N LEU A 305 14.20 15.01 4.62
CA LEU A 305 14.07 14.57 3.24
C LEU A 305 12.71 14.99 2.63
N ASN A 306 11.61 14.75 3.33
CA ASN A 306 10.28 15.12 2.85
C ASN A 306 10.14 16.63 2.70
N ALA A 307 10.68 17.42 3.64
CA ALA A 307 10.69 18.88 3.54
C ALA A 307 11.47 19.35 2.29
N LEU A 308 12.63 18.74 2.02
CA LEU A 308 13.47 19.03 0.85
C LEU A 308 12.78 18.67 -0.47
N LEU A 309 12.11 17.52 -0.54
CA LEU A 309 11.47 17.03 -1.78
C LEU A 309 10.09 17.67 -2.02
N SER A 310 9.39 18.10 -0.97
CA SER A 310 8.02 18.59 -1.05
C SER A 310 7.78 19.71 -2.09
N PRO A 311 8.69 20.67 -2.34
CA PRO A 311 8.46 21.70 -3.35
C PRO A 311 8.38 21.14 -4.78
N PHE A 312 9.03 20.01 -5.04
CA PHE A 312 9.09 19.36 -6.36
C PHE A 312 7.97 18.35 -6.59
N LEU A 313 7.21 17.99 -5.55
CA LEU A 313 6.10 17.04 -5.70
C LEU A 313 4.85 17.73 -6.24
N THR A 314 4.22 17.10 -7.24
CA THR A 314 2.93 17.54 -7.78
C THR A 314 1.84 17.47 -6.70
N GLN A 315 0.74 18.22 -6.89
CA GLN A 315 -0.40 18.15 -5.95
C GLN A 315 -1.01 16.74 -5.89
N ARG A 316 -1.05 16.02 -7.02
CA ARG A 316 -1.52 14.63 -7.11
C ARG A 316 -0.63 13.69 -6.28
N THR A 317 0.69 13.90 -6.34
CA THR A 317 1.62 13.13 -5.50
C THR A 317 1.41 13.48 -4.04
N LYS A 318 1.40 14.76 -3.66
CA LYS A 318 1.24 15.17 -2.25
C LYS A 318 -0.02 14.61 -1.60
N SER A 319 -1.13 14.56 -2.34
CA SER A 319 -2.40 14.07 -1.81
C SER A 319 -2.46 12.56 -1.59
N LYS A 320 -1.64 11.79 -2.32
CA LYS A 320 -1.48 10.34 -2.14
C LYS A 320 -0.52 9.97 -1.00
N PHE A 321 0.14 10.93 -0.35
CA PHE A 321 1.18 10.65 0.65
C PHE A 321 0.76 11.09 2.06
N VAL A 322 0.95 10.21 3.04
CA VAL A 322 0.71 10.48 4.46
C VAL A 322 1.93 10.05 5.26
N VAL A 323 2.34 10.86 6.23
CA VAL A 323 3.56 10.62 7.01
C VAL A 323 3.23 10.66 8.51
N ALA A 324 3.56 9.59 9.23
CA ALA A 324 3.27 9.42 10.66
C ALA A 324 4.53 9.11 11.48
N ARG A 325 4.68 9.83 12.60
CA ARG A 325 5.68 9.54 13.64
C ARG A 325 5.36 8.24 14.37
N PRO A 326 6.35 7.59 15.02
CA PRO A 326 6.11 6.41 15.83
C PRO A 326 4.94 6.53 16.82
N ASN A 327 4.85 7.65 17.55
CA ASN A 327 3.76 7.88 18.52
C ASN A 327 2.40 8.27 17.90
N LYS A 328 2.30 8.31 16.56
CA LYS A 328 1.10 8.68 15.80
C LYS A 328 0.64 7.60 14.82
N VAL A 329 1.28 6.43 14.81
CA VAL A 329 0.97 5.35 13.87
C VAL A 329 -0.49 4.92 13.98
N THR A 330 -0.94 4.44 15.14
CA THR A 330 -2.32 3.95 15.32
C THR A 330 -3.36 5.04 15.04
N GLU A 331 -3.13 6.27 15.52
CA GLU A 331 -4.01 7.41 15.25
C GLU A 331 -4.07 7.77 13.76
N THR A 332 -2.98 7.56 13.01
CA THR A 332 -2.96 7.83 11.57
C THR A 332 -3.65 6.72 10.81
N LEU A 333 -3.31 5.45 11.09
CA LEU A 333 -3.89 4.31 10.39
C LEU A 333 -5.41 4.22 10.58
N THR A 334 -5.92 4.49 11.78
CA THR A 334 -7.37 4.46 12.08
C THR A 334 -8.20 5.46 11.27
N LYS A 335 -7.58 6.47 10.66
CA LYS A 335 -8.26 7.40 9.74
C LYS A 335 -8.56 6.76 8.39
N TYR A 336 -7.87 5.69 8.03
CA TYR A 336 -7.93 5.04 6.72
C TYR A 336 -8.39 3.59 6.83
N ILE A 337 -8.04 2.88 7.90
CA ILE A 337 -8.29 1.46 8.09
C ILE A 337 -9.14 1.25 9.36
N PRO A 338 -10.20 0.41 9.33
CA PRO A 338 -10.89 -0.04 10.55
C PRO A 338 -9.89 -0.60 11.57
N ILE A 339 -10.08 -0.34 12.86
CA ILE A 339 -9.09 -0.75 13.88
C ILE A 339 -8.96 -2.27 13.96
N GLU A 340 -10.03 -3.00 13.70
CA GLU A 340 -10.11 -4.46 13.58
C GLU A 340 -9.40 -5.03 12.34
N GLU A 341 -9.07 -4.18 11.37
CA GLU A 341 -8.30 -4.51 10.17
C GLU A 341 -6.83 -4.09 10.28
N ILE A 342 -6.44 -3.39 11.35
CA ILE A 342 -5.06 -3.02 11.64
C ILE A 342 -4.38 -4.10 12.51
N PRO A 343 -3.19 -4.60 12.16
CA PRO A 343 -2.42 -5.53 12.99
C PRO A 343 -2.11 -5.03 14.40
N VAL A 344 -2.05 -5.95 15.37
CA VAL A 344 -1.78 -5.64 16.79
C VAL A 344 -0.49 -4.85 17.01
N HIS A 345 0.59 -5.16 16.29
CA HIS A 345 1.87 -4.43 16.42
C HIS A 345 1.82 -2.99 15.90
N TYR A 346 0.74 -2.59 15.23
CA TYR A 346 0.44 -1.19 14.89
C TYR A 346 -0.66 -0.57 15.76
N GLY A 347 -1.06 -1.26 16.83
CA GLY A 347 -2.05 -0.82 17.81
C GLY A 347 -3.50 -1.18 17.46
N GLY A 348 -3.73 -1.95 16.39
CA GLY A 348 -5.06 -2.41 15.97
C GLY A 348 -5.49 -3.74 16.59
N PHE A 349 -6.69 -4.25 16.30
CA PHE A 349 -7.20 -5.49 16.89
C PHE A 349 -7.02 -6.74 16.04
N LYS A 350 -6.44 -6.63 14.83
CA LYS A 350 -6.27 -7.76 13.92
C LYS A 350 -5.15 -8.68 14.41
N ARG A 351 -5.50 -9.91 14.76
CA ARG A 351 -4.58 -10.99 15.15
C ARG A 351 -4.58 -12.07 14.08
N GLU A 352 -3.46 -12.77 13.94
CA GLU A 352 -3.40 -13.97 13.12
C GLU A 352 -4.20 -15.10 13.76
N ASN A 353 -4.95 -15.86 12.95
CA ASN A 353 -5.72 -17.02 13.40
C ASN A 353 -6.67 -16.73 14.59
N ASP A 354 -7.29 -15.55 14.58
CA ASP A 354 -8.17 -15.09 15.65
C ASP A 354 -9.48 -15.89 15.71
N SER A 355 -9.59 -16.80 16.70
CA SER A 355 -10.83 -17.55 16.97
C SER A 355 -11.84 -16.76 17.79
N GLU A 356 -11.40 -15.76 18.55
CA GLU A 356 -12.26 -15.02 19.47
C GLU A 356 -12.91 -13.81 18.81
N PHE A 357 -12.45 -13.30 17.68
CA PHE A 357 -13.14 -12.24 16.95
C PHE A 357 -12.91 -12.40 15.44
N SER A 358 -13.98 -12.58 14.67
CA SER A 358 -13.94 -12.33 13.23
C SER A 358 -14.10 -10.83 12.94
N SER A 359 -13.70 -10.37 11.76
CA SER A 359 -13.88 -8.97 11.32
C SER A 359 -15.35 -8.56 11.18
N GLN A 360 -16.29 -9.51 11.14
CA GLN A 360 -17.72 -9.26 10.97
C GLN A 360 -18.52 -9.46 12.27
N ASP A 361 -17.91 -9.96 13.35
CA ASP A 361 -18.64 -10.42 14.52
C ASP A 361 -19.22 -9.27 15.37
N VAL A 362 -18.45 -8.19 15.58
CA VAL A 362 -18.77 -7.16 16.58
C VAL A 362 -18.30 -5.78 16.15
N ALA A 363 -19.20 -4.81 16.19
CA ALA A 363 -18.88 -3.41 15.97
C ALA A 363 -17.95 -2.86 17.07
N VAL A 364 -16.91 -2.14 16.66
CA VAL A 364 -16.04 -1.43 17.58
C VAL A 364 -16.74 -0.18 18.13
N SER A 365 -16.75 -0.05 19.44
CA SER A 365 -17.26 1.13 20.15
C SER A 365 -16.15 2.14 20.42
N GLU A 366 -16.52 3.43 20.44
CA GLU A 366 -15.61 4.53 20.76
C GLU A 366 -16.03 5.24 22.06
N LEU A 367 -15.04 5.65 22.85
CA LEU A 367 -15.25 6.50 24.03
C LEU A 367 -14.20 7.61 24.05
N ILE A 368 -14.64 8.86 24.24
CA ILE A 368 -13.74 10.01 24.40
C ILE A 368 -13.47 10.23 25.88
N LEU A 369 -12.24 9.95 26.29
CA LEU A 369 -11.76 10.14 27.66
C LEU A 369 -11.18 11.54 27.81
N LYS A 370 -11.79 12.38 28.65
CA LYS A 370 -11.35 13.76 28.89
C LYS A 370 -10.00 13.79 29.61
N ALA A 371 -9.30 14.91 29.49
CA ALA A 371 -8.07 15.17 30.25
C ALA A 371 -8.36 15.17 31.77
N GLY A 372 -7.45 14.60 32.56
CA GLY A 372 -7.57 14.55 34.03
C GLY A 372 -8.83 13.83 34.54
N SER A 373 -9.36 12.87 33.78
CA SER A 373 -10.63 12.20 34.10
C SER A 373 -10.51 10.69 34.07
N THR A 374 -11.43 10.04 34.78
CA THR A 374 -11.61 8.59 34.77
C THR A 374 -12.91 8.26 34.04
N ALA A 375 -12.89 7.21 33.22
CA ALA A 375 -14.09 6.62 32.67
C ALA A 375 -14.13 5.12 32.93
N THR A 376 -15.34 4.58 32.95
CA THR A 376 -15.60 3.14 33.08
C THR A 376 -16.35 2.65 31.85
N ILE A 377 -15.97 1.48 31.34
CA ILE A 377 -16.74 0.71 30.37
C ILE A 377 -17.31 -0.48 31.13
N GLU A 378 -18.63 -0.62 31.11
CA GLU A 378 -19.33 -1.72 31.76
C GLU A 378 -19.79 -2.73 30.71
N ILE A 379 -19.31 -3.96 30.81
CA ILE A 379 -19.63 -5.04 29.89
C ILE A 379 -20.49 -6.07 30.64
N PRO A 380 -21.77 -6.23 30.26
CA PRO A 380 -22.65 -7.19 30.92
C PRO A 380 -22.15 -8.64 30.76
N ALA A 381 -22.15 -9.39 31.87
CA ALA A 381 -21.82 -10.81 31.94
C ALA A 381 -22.93 -11.55 32.71
N LEU A 382 -24.12 -11.59 32.11
CA LEU A 382 -25.34 -12.09 32.76
C LEU A 382 -25.48 -13.62 32.67
N GLU A 383 -24.92 -14.22 31.64
CA GLU A 383 -25.00 -15.66 31.40
C GLU A 383 -23.92 -16.39 32.20
N VAL A 384 -24.34 -17.17 33.20
CA VAL A 384 -23.41 -17.91 34.06
C VAL A 384 -22.70 -19.00 33.28
N GLY A 385 -21.39 -19.12 33.50
CA GLY A 385 -20.55 -20.16 32.91
C GLY A 385 -20.05 -19.85 31.50
N TYR A 386 -20.47 -18.72 30.90
CA TYR A 386 -19.93 -18.19 29.66
C TYR A 386 -18.61 -17.44 29.90
N SER A 387 -17.79 -17.34 28.87
CA SER A 387 -16.57 -16.53 28.90
C SER A 387 -16.81 -15.24 28.16
N LEU A 388 -16.72 -14.10 28.85
CA LEU A 388 -16.68 -12.81 28.20
C LEU A 388 -15.27 -12.56 27.66
N CYS A 389 -15.15 -12.07 26.42
CA CYS A 389 -13.89 -11.67 25.79
C CYS A 389 -14.00 -10.23 25.32
N TRP A 390 -12.94 -9.43 25.52
CA TRP A 390 -12.88 -8.06 25.03
C TRP A 390 -11.51 -7.71 24.46
N ASP A 391 -11.52 -6.84 23.46
CA ASP A 391 -10.37 -6.08 22.98
C ASP A 391 -10.54 -4.62 23.39
N LEU A 392 -9.48 -3.99 23.88
CA LEU A 392 -9.47 -2.57 24.21
C LEU A 392 -8.14 -1.94 23.83
N THR A 393 -8.22 -0.76 23.21
CA THR A 393 -7.10 0.15 23.02
C THR A 393 -7.58 1.59 23.27
N VAL A 394 -6.64 2.50 23.33
CA VAL A 394 -6.75 3.95 23.52
C VAL A 394 -5.60 4.50 22.68
N LEU A 395 -5.81 5.61 21.99
CA LEU A 395 -4.77 6.11 21.09
C LEU A 395 -3.66 6.80 21.90
N GLY A 396 -2.47 6.18 21.93
CA GLY A 396 -1.23 6.67 22.55
C GLY A 396 -1.21 6.63 24.09
N TRP A 397 -1.22 5.44 24.70
CA TRP A 397 -1.46 5.27 26.15
C TRP A 397 -0.42 5.95 27.02
N GLU A 398 -0.88 6.75 27.97
CA GLU A 398 -0.08 7.30 29.07
C GLU A 398 -1.09 7.48 30.21
N LEU A 399 -1.57 6.37 30.74
CA LEU A 399 -2.75 6.34 31.60
C LEU A 399 -2.73 5.11 32.51
N SER A 400 -3.62 5.07 33.50
CA SER A 400 -3.82 3.90 34.35
C SER A 400 -5.02 3.09 33.86
N TYR A 401 -4.88 1.77 33.88
CA TYR A 401 -5.89 0.82 33.41
C TYR A 401 -6.05 -0.33 34.40
N LYS A 402 -7.29 -0.66 34.77
CA LYS A 402 -7.64 -1.83 35.59
C LYS A 402 -8.93 -2.48 35.10
N GLU A 403 -9.12 -3.75 35.47
CA GLU A 403 -10.29 -4.54 35.11
C GLU A 403 -10.81 -5.29 36.33
N GLU A 404 -12.11 -5.20 36.58
CA GLU A 404 -12.78 -5.80 37.72
C GLU A 404 -14.06 -6.50 37.25
N PHE A 405 -14.43 -7.63 37.84
CA PHE A 405 -15.76 -8.21 37.70
C PHE A 405 -16.56 -7.88 38.95
N VAL A 406 -17.72 -7.26 38.75
CA VAL A 406 -18.65 -6.86 39.80
C VAL A 406 -19.90 -7.75 39.66
N PRO A 407 -20.10 -8.71 40.59
CA PRO A 407 -21.32 -9.49 40.66
C PRO A 407 -22.58 -8.62 40.82
N THR A 408 -23.72 -9.13 40.37
CA THR A 408 -25.03 -8.50 40.62
C THR A 408 -25.49 -8.71 42.06
N ASP A 409 -25.09 -9.83 42.69
CA ASP A 409 -25.38 -10.10 44.10
C ASP A 409 -24.51 -9.20 45.00
N GLU A 410 -25.14 -8.35 45.81
CA GLU A 410 -24.47 -7.45 46.76
C GLU A 410 -23.68 -8.22 47.84
N GLY A 411 -24.00 -9.48 48.08
CA GLY A 411 -23.26 -10.36 49.00
C GLY A 411 -21.94 -10.90 48.43
N SER A 412 -21.74 -10.83 47.12
CA SER A 412 -20.56 -11.38 46.45
C SER A 412 -19.43 -10.36 46.33
N TYR A 413 -18.19 -10.84 46.34
CA TYR A 413 -17.01 -9.98 46.27
C TYR A 413 -16.69 -9.57 44.83
N THR A 414 -16.29 -8.31 44.65
CA THR A 414 -15.68 -7.85 43.40
C THR A 414 -14.37 -8.61 43.15
N VAL A 415 -14.21 -9.16 41.96
CA VAL A 415 -13.02 -9.91 41.55
C VAL A 415 -12.11 -9.00 40.73
N ILE A 416 -10.84 -8.88 41.12
CA ILE A 416 -9.85 -8.19 40.30
C ILE A 416 -9.49 -9.11 39.13
N VAL A 417 -9.85 -8.72 37.92
CA VAL A 417 -9.49 -9.44 36.68
C VAL A 417 -8.08 -9.04 36.24
N GLN A 418 -7.80 -7.73 36.25
CA GLN A 418 -6.48 -7.17 35.98
C GLN A 418 -6.19 -6.08 36.99
N LYS A 419 -5.13 -6.28 37.78
CA LYS A 419 -4.66 -5.25 38.72
C LYS A 419 -4.27 -3.99 37.96
N GLY A 420 -4.61 -2.84 38.55
CA GLY A 420 -4.27 -1.53 38.00
C GLY A 420 -2.80 -1.40 37.65
N LYS A 421 -2.54 -1.06 36.39
CA LYS A 421 -1.19 -0.81 35.85
C LYS A 421 -1.15 0.49 35.07
N LYS A 422 0.01 1.14 35.07
CA LYS A 422 0.29 2.25 34.16
C LYS A 422 0.64 1.69 32.79
N MET A 423 0.01 2.25 31.78
CA MET A 423 0.20 1.90 30.39
C MET A 423 1.07 2.93 29.69
N GLY A 424 2.13 2.47 29.03
CA GLY A 424 3.08 3.31 28.28
C GLY A 424 2.63 3.61 26.84
N SER A 425 3.31 4.58 26.20
CA SER A 425 2.90 5.13 24.89
C SER A 425 3.04 4.17 23.71
N GLN A 426 3.78 3.09 23.90
CA GLN A 426 4.03 2.03 22.92
C GLN A 426 3.30 0.73 23.27
N GLU A 427 2.44 0.73 24.30
CA GLU A 427 1.65 -0.43 24.64
C GLU A 427 0.65 -0.75 23.52
N GLY A 428 0.56 -2.03 23.18
CA GLY A 428 -0.41 -2.55 22.22
C GLY A 428 -1.82 -2.62 22.81
N PRO A 429 -2.81 -3.04 21.99
CA PRO A 429 -4.15 -3.34 22.48
C PRO A 429 -4.11 -4.45 23.54
N VAL A 430 -5.03 -4.37 24.50
CA VAL A 430 -5.27 -5.43 25.46
C VAL A 430 -6.36 -6.34 24.92
N ARG A 431 -6.15 -7.66 24.99
CA ARG A 431 -7.22 -8.66 24.95
C ARG A 431 -7.27 -9.35 26.30
N ASN A 432 -8.45 -9.50 26.87
CA ASN A 432 -8.63 -10.34 28.05
C ASN A 432 -9.96 -11.10 28.00
N THR A 433 -10.05 -12.15 28.83
CA THR A 433 -11.25 -12.94 28.98
C THR A 433 -11.57 -13.15 30.45
N PHE A 434 -12.86 -13.29 30.78
CA PHE A 434 -13.30 -13.63 32.12
C PHE A 434 -14.50 -14.56 32.06
N ARG A 435 -14.42 -15.68 32.77
CA ARG A 435 -15.53 -16.60 32.94
C ARG A 435 -16.24 -16.32 34.25
N ASN A 436 -17.50 -15.92 34.17
CA ASN A 436 -18.29 -15.60 35.35
C ASN A 436 -19.00 -16.84 35.90
N ASN A 437 -18.94 -17.04 37.22
CA ASN A 437 -19.64 -18.11 37.94
C ASN A 437 -21.01 -17.67 38.50
N GLU A 438 -21.30 -16.38 38.36
CA GLU A 438 -22.55 -15.73 38.75
C GLU A 438 -22.82 -14.56 37.78
N PRO A 439 -24.07 -14.06 37.69
CA PRO A 439 -24.37 -12.90 36.85
C PRO A 439 -23.69 -11.64 37.39
N GLY A 440 -23.18 -10.80 36.49
CA GLY A 440 -22.57 -9.53 36.87
C GLY A 440 -22.14 -8.71 35.66
N LYS A 441 -21.09 -7.91 35.84
CA LYS A 441 -20.49 -7.12 34.77
C LYS A 441 -18.97 -7.03 34.94
N VAL A 442 -18.26 -7.01 33.81
CA VAL A 442 -16.84 -6.61 33.79
C VAL A 442 -16.76 -5.09 33.64
N VAL A 443 -16.03 -4.44 34.53
CA VAL A 443 -15.81 -2.99 34.56
C VAL A 443 -14.37 -2.70 34.20
N LEU A 444 -14.17 -2.04 33.05
CA LEU A 444 -12.87 -1.58 32.60
C LEU A 444 -12.72 -0.12 33.02
N THR A 445 -11.81 0.17 33.96
CA THR A 445 -11.57 1.53 34.45
C THR A 445 -10.33 2.12 33.82
N ILE A 446 -10.48 3.28 33.19
CA ILE A 446 -9.42 3.98 32.46
C ILE A 446 -9.27 5.39 33.04
N GLU A 447 -8.12 5.65 33.65
CA GLU A 447 -7.81 6.92 34.31
C GLU A 447 -6.76 7.69 33.50
N ASN A 448 -7.19 8.77 32.84
CA ASN A 448 -6.34 9.65 32.07
C ASN A 448 -5.83 10.80 32.93
N THR A 449 -4.59 10.66 33.41
CA THR A 449 -3.89 11.69 34.18
C THR A 449 -3.24 12.77 33.29
N SER A 450 -3.30 12.61 31.97
CA SER A 450 -2.71 13.59 31.04
C SER A 450 -3.61 14.81 30.84
N ASN A 451 -3.00 15.91 30.39
CA ASN A 451 -3.70 17.15 30.04
C ASN A 451 -4.38 17.13 28.66
N LYS A 452 -4.39 15.98 27.97
CA LYS A 452 -5.00 15.81 26.64
C LYS A 452 -6.12 14.80 26.72
N LYS A 453 -7.20 15.04 25.96
CA LYS A 453 -8.21 14.01 25.74
C LYS A 453 -7.60 12.82 24.98
N LYS A 454 -8.12 11.63 25.24
CA LYS A 454 -7.72 10.38 24.59
C LYS A 454 -8.97 9.72 23.99
N LYS A 455 -8.79 8.94 22.92
CA LYS A 455 -9.87 8.16 22.30
C LYS A 455 -9.65 6.69 22.66
N VAL A 456 -10.62 6.07 23.32
CA VAL A 456 -10.71 4.65 23.65
C VAL A 456 -11.48 3.96 22.53
N LEU A 457 -11.01 2.80 22.09
CA LEU A 457 -11.65 1.91 21.12
C LEU A 457 -11.77 0.54 21.80
N TYR A 458 -12.93 -0.10 21.71
CA TYR A 458 -13.12 -1.40 22.34
C TYR A 458 -14.21 -2.21 21.64
N ARG A 459 -14.14 -3.54 21.78
CA ARG A 459 -15.17 -4.48 21.36
C ARG A 459 -15.23 -5.64 22.34
N TYR A 460 -16.37 -6.28 22.47
CA TYR A 460 -16.52 -7.43 23.36
C TYR A 460 -17.55 -8.42 22.83
N LYS A 461 -17.42 -9.69 23.23
CA LYS A 461 -18.43 -10.72 22.96
C LYS A 461 -18.49 -11.76 24.08
N SER A 462 -19.67 -12.34 24.27
CA SER A 462 -19.85 -13.53 25.09
C SER A 462 -19.54 -14.77 24.26
N ILE A 463 -18.63 -15.60 24.75
CA ILE A 463 -18.23 -16.87 24.14
C ILE A 463 -18.89 -18.00 24.92
N LYS A 464 -19.72 -18.77 24.22
CA LYS A 464 -20.24 -20.03 24.75
C LYS A 464 -19.10 -21.04 24.82
N SER A 465 -18.86 -21.61 26.00
CA SER A 465 -17.90 -22.71 26.13
C SER A 465 -18.38 -23.87 25.26
N SER A 466 -17.66 -24.19 24.19
CA SER A 466 -17.76 -25.49 23.53
C SER A 466 -17.11 -26.51 24.47
N PHE A 467 -17.92 -27.35 25.10
CA PHE A 467 -17.44 -28.58 25.71
C PHE A 467 -17.25 -29.65 24.63
#